data_AF-A0A0U5BGD8-F1
#
_entry.id   AF-A0A0U5BGD8-F1
#
_cell.length_a   1.000
_cell.length_b   1.000
_cell.length_c   1.000
_cell.angle_alpha   90.00
_cell.angle_beta   90.00
_cell.angle_gamma   90.00
#
_symmetry.space_group_name_H-M   'P 1'
#
loop_
_entity.id
_entity.type
_entity.pdbx_description
1 polymer ?
#
loop_
_entity_poly.entity_id
_entity_poly.type
_entity_poly.pdbx_seq_one_letter_code
_entity_poly.pdbx_strand_id
1 'polypeptide(L)'
;MESNVIVYTSHGCPYCKKVKEQLTAWGISYEERNVSENKEYFDQLQQKKIFGTPATYINGKLVLGFQEPKMRKLLELPDDYEGPVSGVATSENEVSAAPSDSQEEGIFKSVDASILDDVYDLVTIGGGPAGASAAVYAARGRLKTLVIDKAPSAGTLAITHKIANYPGVKEELTGLELLQRMQEQAHDFGAIFVRTNVLSVDFSDPEIKKLEVPEGTIKAKSVFIAVGAKAPSSKIKGEEEFTGRGVSYCSTCDAAFFQERTVIVAGDNEEAVHEAETLSKFCKEVRLLIPTGILKGDVDLSTLESKDNVKVYKKYRVKEIVGENNVEKAIIQNDQKELETWDVDGVFLYLAGMKPGTDFLKGAVKRDSEGYIDVDESLQTSVAGIFAGGDARRTPIKQAVLSAADGAIAALGADKHVNKRSQLRPQYS
;
A
#
# COMPACT_ATOMS: atom_id res chain seq x y z
N MET A 1 -2.05 28.76 -31.02
CA MET A 1 -3.35 28.97 -30.36
C MET A 1 -3.08 28.98 -28.87
N GLU A 2 -3.53 30.00 -28.14
CA GLU A 2 -3.44 29.96 -26.68
C GLU A 2 -4.40 28.89 -26.18
N SER A 3 -3.86 27.76 -25.73
CA SER A 3 -4.65 26.69 -25.11
C SER A 3 -5.24 27.21 -23.80
N ASN A 4 -6.56 27.10 -23.64
CA ASN A 4 -7.20 27.45 -22.37
C ASN A 4 -7.00 26.29 -21.39
N VAL A 5 -6.03 26.45 -20.49
CA VAL A 5 -5.68 25.47 -19.48
C VAL A 5 -6.04 26.00 -18.09
N ILE A 6 -6.91 25.28 -17.37
CA ILE A 6 -7.25 25.56 -15.98
C ILE A 6 -6.81 24.38 -15.14
N VAL A 7 -5.98 24.62 -14.13
CA VAL A 7 -5.51 23.59 -13.20
C VAL A 7 -6.14 23.86 -11.84
N TYR A 8 -7.08 23.01 -11.44
CA TYR A 8 -7.55 23.03 -10.06
C TYR A 8 -6.54 22.30 -9.17
N THR A 9 -6.01 22.99 -8.17
CA THR A 9 -4.96 22.51 -7.27
C THR A 9 -5.45 22.49 -5.83
N SER A 10 -4.73 21.82 -4.95
CA SER A 10 -4.94 21.87 -3.51
C SER A 10 -3.59 21.96 -2.78
N HIS A 11 -3.61 22.39 -1.53
CA HIS A 11 -2.43 22.44 -0.68
C HIS A 11 -1.80 21.04 -0.51
N GLY A 12 -0.47 20.97 -0.62
CA GLY A 12 0.28 19.73 -0.38
C GLY A 12 0.17 18.67 -1.48
N CYS A 13 -0.59 18.90 -2.56
CA CYS A 13 -0.78 17.96 -3.65
C CYS A 13 0.49 17.82 -4.54
N PRO A 14 1.23 16.70 -4.50
CA PRO A 14 2.47 16.54 -5.26
C PRO A 14 2.22 16.44 -6.77
N TYR A 15 1.10 15.84 -7.18
CA TYR A 15 0.71 15.77 -8.59
C TYR A 15 0.28 17.13 -9.15
N CYS A 16 -0.25 18.02 -8.33
CA CYS A 16 -0.55 19.39 -8.73
C CYS A 16 0.74 20.14 -9.07
N LYS A 17 1.79 19.95 -8.27
CA LYS A 17 3.13 20.45 -8.57
C LYS A 17 3.65 19.86 -9.88
N LYS A 18 3.58 18.54 -10.08
CA LYS A 18 3.98 17.88 -11.34
C LYS A 18 3.26 18.42 -12.58
N VAL A 19 1.93 18.59 -12.52
CA VAL A 19 1.16 19.19 -13.62
C VAL A 19 1.65 20.60 -13.92
N LYS A 20 1.83 21.44 -12.90
CA LYS A 20 2.28 22.83 -13.05
C LYS A 20 3.70 22.92 -13.60
N GLU A 21 4.62 22.11 -13.09
CA GLU A 21 6.00 22.02 -13.57
C GLU A 21 6.03 21.56 -15.02
N GLN A 22 5.26 20.54 -15.37
CA GLN A 22 5.20 20.02 -16.74
C GLN A 22 4.63 21.03 -17.74
N LEU A 23 3.52 21.69 -17.38
CA LEU A 23 2.94 22.76 -18.22
C LEU A 23 3.92 23.91 -18.40
N THR A 24 4.64 24.28 -17.33
CA THR A 24 5.69 25.31 -17.37
C THR A 24 6.85 24.88 -18.28
N ALA A 25 7.33 23.64 -18.15
CA ALA A 25 8.38 23.07 -18.99
C ALA A 25 7.98 23.05 -20.47
N TRP A 26 6.71 22.78 -20.78
CA TRP A 26 6.18 22.84 -22.14
C TRP A 26 5.90 24.27 -22.65
N GLY A 27 6.11 25.30 -21.83
CA GLY A 27 5.79 26.69 -22.19
C GLY A 27 4.29 26.98 -22.29
N ILE A 28 3.45 26.16 -21.65
CA ILE A 28 1.98 26.30 -21.67
C ILE A 28 1.54 27.13 -20.46
N SER A 29 0.89 28.27 -20.74
CA SER A 29 0.26 29.09 -19.70
C SER A 29 -1.01 28.41 -19.16
N TYR A 30 -1.28 28.58 -17.86
CA TYR A 30 -2.46 28.01 -17.22
C TYR A 30 -3.00 28.94 -16.12
N GLU A 31 -4.31 28.85 -15.87
CA GLU A 31 -4.98 29.45 -14.71
C GLU A 31 -4.96 28.44 -13.54
N GLU A 32 -4.32 28.79 -12.42
CA GLU A 32 -4.40 27.98 -11.20
C GLU A 32 -5.64 28.36 -10.38
N ARG A 33 -6.45 27.35 -10.03
CA ARG A 33 -7.61 27.48 -9.13
C ARG A 33 -7.41 26.62 -7.89
N ASN A 34 -6.83 27.21 -6.85
CA ASN A 34 -6.56 26.48 -5.61
C ASN A 34 -7.84 26.29 -4.78
N VAL A 35 -8.33 25.06 -4.71
CA VAL A 35 -9.59 24.72 -4.03
C VAL A 35 -9.44 24.67 -2.51
N SER A 36 -8.22 24.59 -1.99
CA SER A 36 -7.96 24.71 -0.55
C SER A 36 -7.99 26.17 -0.08
N GLU A 37 -7.80 27.12 -0.98
CA GLU A 37 -7.78 28.56 -0.67
C GLU A 37 -9.11 29.24 -0.98
N ASN A 38 -9.84 28.74 -1.98
CA ASN A 38 -11.07 29.35 -2.45
C ASN A 38 -12.22 28.34 -2.52
N LYS A 39 -13.22 28.55 -1.67
CA LYS A 39 -14.42 27.71 -1.57
C LYS A 39 -15.24 27.68 -2.86
N GLU A 40 -15.27 28.75 -3.64
CA GLU A 40 -16.02 28.75 -4.91
C GLU A 40 -15.41 27.77 -5.93
N TYR A 41 -14.08 27.62 -5.95
CA TYR A 41 -13.42 26.65 -6.82
C TYR A 41 -13.65 25.22 -6.34
N PHE A 42 -13.70 25.01 -5.02
CA PHE A 42 -14.10 23.74 -4.43
C PHE A 42 -15.54 23.37 -4.83
N ASP A 43 -16.49 24.29 -4.67
CA ASP A 43 -17.91 24.07 -5.02
C ASP A 43 -18.09 23.82 -6.53
N GLN A 44 -17.28 24.46 -7.38
CA GLN A 44 -17.25 24.20 -8.82
C GLN A 44 -16.84 22.75 -9.16
N LEU A 45 -15.85 22.19 -8.47
CA LEU A 45 -15.47 20.78 -8.65
C LEU A 45 -16.57 19.83 -8.16
N GLN A 46 -17.19 20.13 -7.02
CA GLN A 46 -18.29 19.34 -6.45
C GLN A 46 -19.50 19.26 -7.38
N GLN A 47 -19.92 20.41 -7.95
CA GLN A 47 -21.03 20.44 -8.93
C GLN A 47 -20.73 19.62 -10.17
N LYS A 48 -19.45 19.52 -10.56
CA LYS A 48 -18.98 18.72 -11.69
C LYS A 48 -18.69 17.27 -11.32
N LYS A 49 -18.97 16.85 -10.07
CA LYS A 49 -18.70 15.52 -9.52
C LYS A 49 -17.22 15.11 -9.64
N ILE A 50 -16.33 16.08 -9.42
CA ILE A 50 -14.88 15.88 -9.42
C ILE A 50 -14.39 15.95 -7.98
N PHE A 51 -13.75 14.87 -7.52
CA PHE A 51 -13.42 14.68 -6.12
C PHE A 51 -11.91 14.54 -5.88
N GLY A 52 -11.09 15.12 -6.76
CA GLY A 52 -9.63 15.06 -6.63
C GLY A 52 -8.92 16.17 -7.40
N THR A 53 -7.74 16.54 -6.92
CA THR A 53 -6.80 17.47 -7.57
C THR A 53 -5.47 16.75 -7.84
N PRO A 54 -4.73 17.06 -8.93
CA PRO A 54 -5.07 18.09 -9.91
C PRO A 54 -6.23 17.67 -10.80
N ALA A 55 -7.15 18.60 -11.03
CA ALA A 55 -8.16 18.49 -12.07
C ALA A 55 -7.81 19.52 -13.14
N THR A 56 -7.24 19.04 -14.24
CA THR A 56 -6.73 19.88 -15.32
C THR A 56 -7.72 19.90 -16.46
N TYR A 57 -8.25 21.07 -16.77
CA TYR A 57 -9.05 21.28 -17.97
C TYR A 57 -8.16 21.81 -19.07
N ILE A 58 -8.06 21.09 -20.18
CA ILE A 58 -7.37 21.53 -21.41
C ILE A 58 -8.45 21.67 -22.48
N ASN A 59 -8.70 22.90 -22.93
CA ASN A 59 -9.73 23.19 -23.94
C ASN A 59 -11.11 22.60 -23.57
N GLY A 60 -11.47 22.69 -22.28
CA GLY A 60 -12.74 22.19 -21.73
C GLY A 60 -12.79 20.69 -21.44
N LYS A 61 -11.76 19.91 -21.79
CA LYS A 61 -11.66 18.47 -21.51
C LYS A 61 -10.89 18.20 -20.23
N LEU A 62 -11.43 17.32 -19.39
CA LEU A 62 -10.89 17.01 -18.07
C LEU A 62 -9.77 15.94 -18.13
N VAL A 63 -8.71 16.21 -17.39
CA VAL A 63 -7.65 15.26 -17.00
C VAL A 63 -7.57 15.26 -15.48
N LEU A 64 -7.83 14.11 -14.86
CA LEU A 64 -7.71 13.92 -13.41
C LEU A 64 -6.34 13.30 -13.08
N GLY A 65 -5.66 13.86 -12.09
CA GLY A 65 -4.29 13.46 -11.74
C GLY A 65 -3.26 13.96 -12.75
N PHE A 66 -2.04 13.43 -12.65
CA PHE A 66 -0.97 13.69 -13.62
C PHE A 66 -0.97 12.60 -14.68
N GLN A 67 -1.42 12.93 -15.89
CA GLN A 67 -1.46 12.00 -17.03
C GLN A 67 -0.76 12.65 -18.23
N GLU A 68 0.58 12.62 -18.24
CA GLU A 68 1.39 13.28 -19.26
C GLU A 68 0.96 12.94 -20.71
N PRO A 69 0.75 11.65 -21.11
CA PRO A 69 0.38 11.32 -22.49
C PRO A 69 -0.99 11.90 -22.89
N LYS A 70 -1.94 11.94 -21.94
CA LYS A 70 -3.29 12.48 -22.17
C LYS A 70 -3.24 14.01 -22.27
N MET A 71 -2.46 14.67 -21.42
CA MET A 71 -2.26 16.12 -21.47
C MET A 71 -1.60 16.54 -22.79
N ARG A 72 -0.52 15.84 -23.18
CA ARG A 72 0.22 16.06 -24.44
C ARG A 72 -0.72 15.96 -25.65
N LYS A 73 -1.54 14.90 -25.70
CA LYS A 73 -2.55 14.69 -26.74
C LYS A 73 -3.61 15.81 -26.78
N LEU A 74 -4.07 16.28 -25.62
CA LEU A 74 -5.09 17.34 -25.55
C LEU A 74 -4.54 18.73 -25.87
N LEU A 75 -3.24 18.94 -25.69
CA LEU A 75 -2.51 20.15 -26.05
C LEU A 75 -2.00 20.12 -27.50
N GLU A 76 -2.24 19.02 -28.23
CA GLU A 76 -1.78 18.81 -29.61
C GLU A 76 -0.24 18.96 -29.75
N LEU A 77 0.50 18.54 -28.71
CA LEU A 77 1.96 18.56 -28.70
C LEU A 77 2.52 17.30 -29.37
N PRO A 78 3.56 17.43 -30.23
CA PRO A 78 4.31 16.29 -30.76
C PRO A 78 4.89 15.38 -29.67
N ASP A 79 5.09 14.10 -29.98
CA ASP A 79 5.66 13.12 -29.04
C ASP A 79 7.09 13.46 -28.62
N ASP A 80 7.85 14.15 -29.49
CA ASP A 80 9.22 14.64 -29.29
C ASP A 80 9.31 16.08 -28.78
N TYR A 81 8.19 16.70 -28.39
CA TYR A 81 8.19 18.07 -27.87
C TYR A 81 8.74 18.10 -26.43
N GLU A 82 9.90 18.75 -26.27
CA GLU A 82 10.58 18.92 -24.98
C GLU A 82 10.40 20.31 -24.35
N GLY A 83 9.70 21.24 -25.03
CA GLY A 83 9.50 22.62 -24.57
C GLY A 83 10.40 23.64 -25.28
N PRO A 84 10.29 24.93 -24.93
CA PRO A 84 11.10 25.99 -25.52
C PRO A 84 12.58 25.89 -25.08
N VAL A 85 13.48 25.77 -26.05
CA VAL A 85 14.94 25.72 -25.83
C VAL A 85 15.46 27.08 -25.35
N SER A 86 15.71 27.26 -24.05
CA SER A 86 16.46 28.41 -23.54
C SER A 86 17.96 28.13 -23.65
N GLY A 87 18.66 28.79 -24.57
CA GLY A 87 20.12 28.68 -24.72
C GLY A 87 20.90 29.56 -23.74
N VAL A 88 22.01 29.04 -23.19
CA VAL A 88 23.39 29.61 -23.27
C VAL A 88 24.43 28.51 -22.90
N ALA A 89 25.25 28.17 -23.89
CA ALA A 89 26.69 27.79 -23.95
C ALA A 89 27.33 26.67 -23.07
N THR A 90 27.46 25.49 -23.71
CA THR A 90 28.66 24.63 -23.95
C THR A 90 29.92 24.69 -23.09
N SER A 91 30.37 23.50 -22.64
CA SER A 91 31.70 22.95 -22.96
C SER A 91 31.67 21.42 -23.07
N GLU A 92 32.22 20.89 -24.15
CA GLU A 92 32.22 19.49 -24.59
C GLU A 92 33.25 18.61 -23.84
N ASN A 93 32.84 17.39 -23.46
CA ASN A 93 33.46 16.08 -23.73
C ASN A 93 33.16 15.08 -22.60
N GLU A 94 32.33 14.07 -22.87
CA GLU A 94 32.78 12.67 -22.97
C GLU A 94 31.59 11.75 -23.25
N VAL A 95 31.82 10.79 -24.14
CA VAL A 95 30.89 9.77 -24.60
C VAL A 95 30.88 8.62 -23.60
N SER A 96 29.76 8.36 -22.90
CA SER A 96 29.45 7.01 -22.42
C SER A 96 28.01 6.82 -21.92
N ALA A 97 27.40 5.76 -22.45
CA ALA A 97 26.32 4.95 -21.88
C ALA A 97 24.91 5.55 -21.78
N ALA A 98 23.94 4.70 -22.15
CA ALA A 98 22.51 4.92 -22.14
C ALA A 98 22.00 5.48 -20.79
N PRO A 99 20.94 6.31 -20.78
CA PRO A 99 20.45 6.89 -19.54
C PRO A 99 19.90 5.78 -18.63
N SER A 100 20.57 5.63 -17.49
CA SER A 100 20.12 4.83 -16.37
C SER A 100 18.90 5.47 -15.72
N ASP A 101 17.88 4.64 -15.43
CA ASP A 101 16.77 4.95 -14.53
C ASP A 101 17.28 5.27 -13.12
N SER A 102 17.79 6.48 -12.90
CA SER A 102 18.21 6.95 -11.58
C SER A 102 17.69 8.36 -11.34
N GLN A 103 16.38 8.48 -11.14
CA GLN A 103 15.85 9.47 -10.19
C GLN A 103 15.75 8.76 -8.84
N GLU A 104 16.62 9.12 -7.89
CA GLU A 104 16.58 8.61 -6.53
C GLU A 104 15.21 8.93 -5.89
N GLU A 105 14.41 7.89 -5.67
CA GLU A 105 13.09 7.95 -5.03
C GLU A 105 13.24 8.08 -3.51
N GLY A 106 13.35 9.31 -2.99
CA GLY A 106 13.21 9.58 -1.54
C GLY A 106 14.31 9.02 -0.65
N ILE A 107 13.97 8.60 0.57
CA ILE A 107 14.94 8.12 1.59
C ILE A 107 15.54 6.74 1.30
N PHE A 108 15.06 6.04 0.27
CA PHE A 108 15.51 4.69 -0.08
C PHE A 108 16.71 4.76 -1.01
N LYS A 109 17.81 4.11 -0.62
CA LYS A 109 19.01 4.00 -1.46
C LYS A 109 19.28 2.57 -1.92
N SER A 110 20.16 2.42 -2.90
CA SER A 110 20.67 1.12 -3.34
C SER A 110 21.56 0.48 -2.27
N VAL A 111 21.71 -0.84 -2.33
CA VAL A 111 22.70 -1.54 -1.50
C VAL A 111 24.09 -1.35 -2.12
N ASP A 112 25.04 -0.89 -1.31
CA ASP A 112 26.44 -0.71 -1.68
C ASP A 112 27.37 -1.36 -0.62
N ALA A 113 28.69 -1.24 -0.81
CA ALA A 113 29.67 -1.82 0.12
C ALA A 113 29.51 -1.30 1.56
N SER A 114 29.13 -0.03 1.75
CA SER A 114 28.91 0.53 3.09
C SER A 114 27.75 -0.15 3.81
N ILE A 115 26.75 -0.64 3.06
CA ILE A 115 25.63 -1.40 3.62
C ILE A 115 26.06 -2.82 4.00
N LEU A 116 26.89 -3.47 3.18
CA LEU A 116 27.27 -4.88 3.31
C LEU A 116 28.40 -5.14 4.32
N ASP A 117 29.32 -4.19 4.48
CA ASP A 117 30.48 -4.32 5.37
C ASP A 117 30.11 -4.14 6.85
N ASP A 118 28.94 -3.58 7.12
CA ASP A 118 28.44 -3.28 8.45
C ASP A 118 27.72 -4.45 9.13
N VAL A 119 27.63 -4.37 10.46
CA VAL A 119 26.77 -5.22 11.29
C VAL A 119 25.73 -4.35 11.97
N TYR A 120 24.47 -4.58 11.64
CA TYR A 120 23.35 -3.83 12.20
C TYR A 120 22.90 -4.43 13.53
N ASP A 121 22.43 -3.58 14.45
CA ASP A 121 21.81 -4.05 15.68
C ASP A 121 20.42 -4.62 15.38
N LEU A 122 19.65 -3.95 14.51
CA LEU A 122 18.35 -4.42 14.03
C LEU A 122 18.26 -4.27 12.50
N VAL A 123 17.90 -5.36 11.82
CA VAL A 123 17.44 -5.33 10.44
C VAL A 123 15.95 -5.62 10.40
N THR A 124 15.18 -4.76 9.75
CA THR A 124 13.77 -4.99 9.47
C THR A 124 13.58 -5.43 8.02
N ILE A 125 12.85 -6.52 7.79
CA ILE A 125 12.45 -6.98 6.47
C ILE A 125 11.01 -6.56 6.20
N GLY A 126 10.83 -5.52 5.39
CA GLY A 126 9.55 -4.86 5.11
C GLY A 126 9.49 -3.46 5.74
N GLY A 127 9.23 -2.44 4.93
CA GLY A 127 9.15 -1.03 5.32
C GLY A 127 7.73 -0.50 5.50
N GLY A 128 6.73 -1.38 5.65
CA GLY A 128 5.35 -1.03 5.98
C GLY A 128 5.18 -0.48 7.42
N PRO A 129 3.95 -0.29 7.92
CA PRO A 129 3.72 0.33 9.25
C PRO A 129 4.42 -0.36 10.41
N ALA A 130 4.46 -1.70 10.40
CA ALA A 130 5.20 -2.47 11.40
C ALA A 130 6.69 -2.17 11.32
N GLY A 131 7.28 -2.26 10.13
CA GLY A 131 8.71 -2.06 9.97
C GLY A 131 9.18 -0.63 10.21
N ALA A 132 8.43 0.36 9.71
CA ALA A 132 8.70 1.77 9.95
C ALA A 132 8.60 2.12 11.44
N SER A 133 7.56 1.63 12.14
CA SER A 133 7.44 1.81 13.60
C SER A 133 8.61 1.16 14.35
N ALA A 134 8.98 -0.08 14.01
CA ALA A 134 10.14 -0.72 14.62
C ALA A 134 11.42 0.10 14.41
N ALA A 135 11.61 0.65 13.21
CA ALA A 135 12.74 1.50 12.89
C ALA A 135 12.77 2.80 13.70
N VAL A 136 11.62 3.48 13.90
CA VAL A 136 11.52 4.65 14.78
C VAL A 136 12.02 4.31 16.18
N TYR A 137 11.49 3.24 16.80
CA TYR A 137 11.84 2.88 18.18
C TYR A 137 13.31 2.44 18.31
N ALA A 138 13.80 1.62 17.38
CA ALA A 138 15.16 1.14 17.40
C ALA A 138 16.19 2.27 17.19
N ALA A 139 15.97 3.13 16.19
CA ALA A 139 16.86 4.26 15.91
C ALA A 139 16.88 5.28 17.07
N ARG A 140 15.71 5.59 17.67
CA ARG A 140 15.62 6.41 18.89
C ARG A 140 16.37 5.79 20.07
N GLY A 141 16.35 4.46 20.18
CA GLY A 141 17.14 3.68 21.14
C GLY A 141 18.64 3.63 20.84
N ARG A 142 19.11 4.30 19.77
CA ARG A 142 20.47 4.29 19.25
C ARG A 142 20.96 2.92 18.78
N LEU A 143 20.05 2.05 18.36
CA LEU A 143 20.39 0.85 17.63
C LEU A 143 20.73 1.20 16.19
N LYS A 144 21.85 0.67 15.67
CA LYS A 144 22.18 0.77 14.26
C LYS A 144 21.14 -0.02 13.45
N THR A 145 20.25 0.70 12.77
CA THR A 145 19.01 0.13 12.23
C THR A 145 18.97 0.22 10.70
N LEU A 146 18.68 -0.90 10.04
CA LEU A 146 18.45 -0.99 8.61
C LEU A 146 17.03 -1.50 8.32
N VAL A 147 16.37 -0.90 7.36
CA VAL A 147 15.08 -1.35 6.83
C VAL A 147 15.27 -1.74 5.37
N ILE A 148 14.93 -2.99 5.06
CA ILE A 148 14.97 -3.53 3.69
C ILE A 148 13.53 -3.59 3.18
N ASP A 149 13.25 -2.92 2.06
CA ASP A 149 11.97 -3.05 1.36
C ASP A 149 12.18 -3.23 -0.15
N LYS A 150 11.59 -4.27 -0.73
CA LYS A 150 11.70 -4.54 -2.17
C LYS A 150 10.83 -3.63 -3.02
N ALA A 151 9.75 -3.10 -2.45
CA ALA A 151 8.75 -2.29 -3.15
C ALA A 151 8.10 -1.28 -2.18
N PRO A 152 8.80 -0.19 -1.85
CA PRO A 152 8.41 0.77 -0.81
C PRO A 152 7.00 1.37 -0.96
N SER A 153 6.49 1.44 -2.20
CA SER A 153 5.17 2.02 -2.52
C SER A 153 4.09 0.98 -2.84
N ALA A 154 4.37 -0.32 -2.68
CA ALA A 154 3.46 -1.39 -3.10
C ALA A 154 2.81 -2.18 -1.93
N GLY A 155 3.11 -1.80 -0.68
CA GLY A 155 2.51 -2.42 0.50
C GLY A 155 1.01 -2.12 0.64
N THR A 156 0.27 -2.95 1.39
CA THR A 156 -1.20 -2.84 1.55
C THR A 156 -1.66 -1.44 1.96
N LEU A 157 -0.94 -0.80 2.89
CA LEU A 157 -1.22 0.58 3.27
C LEU A 157 -0.93 1.56 2.12
N ALA A 158 0.18 1.41 1.41
CA ALA A 158 0.62 2.34 0.38
C ALA A 158 -0.41 2.48 -0.76
N ILE A 159 -1.14 1.40 -1.08
CA ILE A 159 -2.18 1.41 -2.12
C ILE A 159 -3.56 1.85 -1.61
N THR A 160 -3.69 2.17 -0.32
CA THR A 160 -4.96 2.65 0.26
C THR A 160 -5.14 4.13 -0.06
N HIS A 161 -6.29 4.50 -0.62
CA HIS A 161 -6.56 5.87 -1.05
C HIS A 161 -6.90 6.81 0.10
N LYS A 162 -7.46 6.28 1.19
CA LYS A 162 -7.90 7.09 2.33
C LYS A 162 -7.74 6.35 3.66
N ILE A 163 -7.12 7.01 4.62
CA ILE A 163 -6.99 6.55 6.00
C ILE A 163 -7.78 7.49 6.92
N ALA A 164 -8.72 6.90 7.66
CA ALA A 164 -9.58 7.62 8.61
C ALA A 164 -9.53 7.03 10.03
N ASN A 165 -8.78 5.95 10.23
CA ASN A 165 -8.79 5.15 11.46
C ASN A 165 -7.42 5.03 12.14
N TYR A 166 -6.42 5.83 11.73
CA TYR A 166 -5.13 5.90 12.40
C TYR A 166 -5.13 7.03 13.45
N PRO A 167 -5.09 6.73 14.76
CA PRO A 167 -5.18 7.76 15.79
C PRO A 167 -4.03 8.79 15.69
N GLY A 168 -4.36 10.07 15.87
CA GLY A 168 -3.40 11.18 15.76
C GLY A 168 -3.25 11.74 14.34
N VAL A 169 -3.87 11.12 13.33
CA VAL A 169 -3.99 11.65 11.96
C VAL A 169 -5.40 12.21 11.82
N LYS A 170 -5.54 13.54 11.87
CA LYS A 170 -6.86 14.21 11.80
C LYS A 170 -7.24 14.58 10.38
N GLU A 171 -6.25 14.95 9.58
CA GLU A 171 -6.39 15.23 8.16
C GLU A 171 -6.63 13.95 7.35
N GLU A 172 -7.29 14.09 6.20
CA GLU A 172 -7.44 12.98 5.27
C GLU A 172 -6.09 12.73 4.57
N LEU A 173 -5.47 11.58 4.84
CA LEU A 173 -4.25 11.13 4.17
C LEU A 173 -4.54 9.90 3.32
N THR A 174 -3.85 9.81 2.19
CA THR A 174 -3.63 8.53 1.53
C THR A 174 -2.78 7.63 2.42
N GLY A 175 -2.89 6.32 2.25
CA GLY A 175 -2.05 5.39 2.99
C GLY A 175 -0.58 5.48 2.59
N LEU A 176 -0.26 5.88 1.35
CA LEU A 176 1.11 6.18 0.94
C LEU A 176 1.69 7.36 1.71
N GLU A 177 0.96 8.47 1.84
CA GLU A 177 1.43 9.65 2.58
C GLU A 177 1.65 9.32 4.06
N LEU A 178 0.72 8.57 4.67
CA LEU A 178 0.90 8.13 6.05
C LEU A 178 2.14 7.24 6.21
N LEU A 179 2.36 6.31 5.28
CA LEU A 179 3.52 5.43 5.29
C LEU A 179 4.83 6.22 5.14
N GLN A 180 4.88 7.15 4.18
CA GLN A 180 6.05 8.00 3.95
C GLN A 180 6.38 8.80 5.21
N ARG A 181 5.39 9.39 5.89
CA ARG A 181 5.61 10.09 7.17
C ARG A 181 6.22 9.19 8.24
N MET A 182 5.77 7.93 8.35
CA MET A 182 6.37 6.96 9.29
C MET A 182 7.81 6.63 8.93
N GLN A 183 8.09 6.45 7.64
CA GLN A 183 9.41 6.11 7.11
C GLN A 183 10.40 7.28 7.29
N GLU A 184 9.98 8.50 6.95
CA GLU A 184 10.74 9.74 7.15
C GLU A 184 11.04 9.98 8.63
N GLN A 185 10.06 9.76 9.52
CA GLN A 185 10.29 9.85 10.95
C GLN A 185 11.37 8.90 11.44
N ALA A 186 11.39 7.65 10.95
CA ALA A 186 12.44 6.68 11.31
C ALA A 186 13.80 7.12 10.75
N HIS A 187 13.82 7.60 9.51
CA HIS A 187 15.02 8.11 8.85
C HIS A 187 15.63 9.29 9.60
N ASP A 188 14.82 10.24 10.07
CA ASP A 188 15.27 11.40 10.85
C ASP A 188 15.94 11.01 12.17
N PHE A 189 15.59 9.85 12.74
CA PHE A 189 16.30 9.27 13.90
C PHE A 189 17.55 8.47 13.54
N GLY A 190 17.86 8.30 12.26
CA GLY A 190 19.06 7.63 11.76
C GLY A 190 18.84 6.20 11.26
N ALA A 191 17.60 5.76 11.05
CA ALA A 191 17.34 4.49 10.38
C ALA A 191 17.71 4.58 8.89
N ILE A 192 18.38 3.55 8.37
CA ILE A 192 18.76 3.48 6.96
C ILE A 192 17.72 2.66 6.20
N PHE A 193 17.27 3.17 5.05
CA PHE A 193 16.32 2.46 4.18
C PHE A 193 17.00 2.05 2.88
N VAL A 194 16.90 0.77 2.54
CA VAL A 194 17.45 0.23 1.28
C VAL A 194 16.39 -0.49 0.47
N ARG A 195 16.47 -0.31 -0.85
CA ARG A 195 15.60 -1.00 -1.80
C ARG A 195 16.28 -2.25 -2.32
N THR A 196 15.96 -3.39 -1.73
CA THR A 196 16.41 -4.71 -2.21
C THR A 196 15.45 -5.81 -1.74
N ASN A 197 15.63 -7.02 -2.25
CA ASN A 197 14.83 -8.18 -1.90
C ASN A 197 15.64 -9.21 -1.11
N VAL A 198 15.12 -9.67 0.03
CA VAL A 198 15.72 -10.78 0.78
C VAL A 198 15.38 -12.10 0.09
N LEU A 199 16.41 -12.83 -0.34
CA LEU A 199 16.30 -14.09 -1.05
C LEU A 199 16.24 -15.29 -0.10
N SER A 200 17.02 -15.24 0.97
CA SER A 200 17.06 -16.25 2.02
C SER A 200 17.71 -15.71 3.30
N VAL A 201 17.58 -16.47 4.39
CA VAL A 201 18.17 -16.12 5.68
C VAL A 201 18.89 -17.32 6.31
N ASP A 202 19.89 -17.02 7.13
CA ASP A 202 20.54 -17.97 8.04
C ASP A 202 20.55 -17.41 9.46
N PHE A 203 19.81 -18.08 10.35
CA PHE A 203 19.67 -17.73 11.76
C PHE A 203 20.30 -18.77 12.69
N SER A 204 21.14 -19.66 12.16
CA SER A 204 21.79 -20.73 12.94
C SER A 204 22.81 -20.20 13.96
N ASP A 205 23.47 -19.09 13.65
CA ASP A 205 24.39 -18.41 14.57
C ASP A 205 23.60 -17.63 15.63
N PRO A 206 23.90 -17.80 16.92
CA PRO A 206 23.16 -17.16 18.01
C PRO A 206 23.36 -15.64 18.08
N GLU A 207 24.49 -15.12 17.61
CA GLU A 207 24.88 -13.71 17.74
C GLU A 207 24.70 -12.92 16.45
N ILE A 208 24.98 -13.51 15.28
CA ILE A 208 24.95 -12.82 13.98
C ILE A 208 24.05 -13.54 12.97
N LYS A 209 22.96 -12.89 12.62
CA LYS A 209 21.99 -13.31 11.61
C LYS A 209 22.44 -12.83 10.23
N LYS A 210 22.26 -13.67 9.21
CA LYS A 210 22.62 -13.35 7.82
C LYS A 210 21.37 -13.29 6.95
N LEU A 211 21.30 -12.27 6.10
CA LEU A 211 20.26 -12.08 5.11
C LEU A 211 20.93 -12.01 3.75
N GLU A 212 20.62 -12.97 2.87
CA GLU A 212 21.13 -12.97 1.50
C GLU A 212 20.24 -12.09 0.63
N VAL A 213 20.85 -11.11 -0.02
CA VAL A 213 20.25 -10.21 -1.02
C VAL A 213 21.02 -10.35 -2.34
N PRO A 214 20.48 -9.91 -3.48
CA PRO A 214 21.18 -9.98 -4.77
C PRO A 214 22.59 -9.38 -4.76
N GLU A 215 22.79 -8.32 -3.97
CA GLU A 215 24.04 -7.56 -3.90
C GLU A 215 25.08 -8.18 -2.97
N GLY A 216 24.69 -9.12 -2.10
CA GLY A 216 25.58 -9.77 -1.14
C GLY A 216 24.86 -10.19 0.15
N THR A 217 25.62 -10.23 1.26
CA THR A 217 25.10 -10.68 2.55
C THR A 217 25.05 -9.54 3.55
N ILE A 218 23.86 -9.24 4.06
CA ILE A 218 23.64 -8.29 5.16
C ILE A 218 23.71 -9.03 6.49
N LYS A 219 24.36 -8.42 7.50
CA LYS A 219 24.56 -9.01 8.84
C LYS A 219 23.83 -8.21 9.91
N ALA A 220 23.16 -8.91 10.82
CA ALA A 220 22.39 -8.30 11.89
C ALA A 220 22.54 -9.04 13.22
N LYS A 221 22.48 -8.35 14.36
CA LYS A 221 22.35 -9.01 15.67
C LYS A 221 20.92 -9.48 15.93
N SER A 222 19.93 -8.69 15.50
CA SER A 222 18.51 -9.01 15.58
C SER A 222 17.80 -8.71 14.26
N VAL A 223 16.73 -9.45 13.97
CA VAL A 223 15.91 -9.28 12.76
C VAL A 223 14.44 -9.18 13.13
N PHE A 224 13.74 -8.22 12.53
CA PHE A 224 12.29 -8.11 12.59
C PHE A 224 11.67 -8.38 11.20
N ILE A 225 10.82 -9.41 11.12
CA ILE A 225 10.16 -9.82 9.89
C ILE A 225 8.78 -9.16 9.82
N ALA A 226 8.67 -8.12 8.98
CA ALA A 226 7.52 -7.24 8.84
C ALA A 226 6.98 -7.22 7.39
N VAL A 227 7.03 -8.37 6.72
CA VAL A 227 6.74 -8.52 5.28
C VAL A 227 5.27 -8.40 4.90
N GLY A 228 4.38 -8.26 5.89
CA GLY A 228 2.93 -8.20 5.71
C GLY A 228 2.36 -9.46 5.08
N ALA A 229 1.13 -9.34 4.58
CA ALA A 229 0.47 -10.35 3.78
C ALA A 229 -0.17 -9.71 2.55
N LYS A 230 -0.21 -10.45 1.44
CA LYS A 230 -0.81 -9.99 0.19
C LYS A 230 -1.77 -11.05 -0.32
N ALA A 231 -2.90 -10.62 -0.87
CA ALA A 231 -3.72 -11.49 -1.70
C ALA A 231 -2.87 -11.97 -2.90
N PRO A 232 -2.89 -13.26 -3.25
CA PRO A 232 -2.32 -13.72 -4.51
C PRO A 232 -2.90 -12.89 -5.66
N SER A 233 -2.09 -12.50 -6.65
CA SER A 233 -2.60 -11.70 -7.77
C SER A 233 -3.77 -12.42 -8.41
N SER A 234 -4.96 -11.86 -8.27
CA SER A 234 -6.14 -12.39 -8.93
C SER A 234 -6.07 -11.99 -10.41
N LYS A 235 -6.49 -12.91 -11.29
CA LYS A 235 -6.52 -12.68 -12.75
C LYS A 235 -7.77 -11.89 -13.18
N ILE A 236 -8.43 -11.17 -12.27
CA ILE A 236 -9.67 -10.45 -12.57
C ILE A 236 -9.33 -9.17 -13.30
N LYS A 237 -9.82 -9.03 -14.53
CA LYS A 237 -9.64 -7.82 -15.32
C LYS A 237 -10.33 -6.64 -14.63
N GLY A 238 -9.63 -5.50 -14.55
CA GLY A 238 -10.13 -4.29 -13.87
C GLY A 238 -9.87 -4.26 -12.36
N GLU A 239 -9.41 -5.34 -11.73
CA GLU A 239 -9.10 -5.34 -10.29
C GLU A 239 -8.02 -4.30 -9.93
N GLU A 240 -6.86 -4.39 -10.57
CA GLU A 240 -5.75 -3.45 -10.32
C GLU A 240 -6.12 -2.01 -10.69
N GLU A 241 -6.84 -1.84 -11.80
CA GLU A 241 -7.30 -0.53 -12.26
C GLU A 241 -8.22 0.13 -11.23
N PHE A 242 -9.23 -0.57 -10.73
CA PHE A 242 -10.23 0.00 -9.83
C PHE A 242 -9.91 -0.19 -8.34
N THR A 243 -8.71 -0.66 -7.99
CA THR A 243 -8.24 -0.78 -6.60
C THR A 243 -8.29 0.59 -5.91
N GLY A 244 -9.10 0.64 -4.84
CA GLY A 244 -9.49 1.81 -4.07
C GLY A 244 -10.26 2.90 -4.81
N ARG A 245 -10.74 2.58 -6.01
CA ARG A 245 -11.77 3.32 -6.77
C ARG A 245 -13.06 2.49 -6.89
N GLY A 246 -13.38 1.73 -5.84
CA GLY A 246 -14.52 0.81 -5.78
C GLY A 246 -14.13 -0.66 -5.59
N VAL A 247 -12.88 -1.05 -5.88
CA VAL A 247 -12.35 -2.37 -5.47
C VAL A 247 -11.65 -2.24 -4.13
N SER A 248 -11.98 -3.10 -3.17
CA SER A 248 -11.39 -3.08 -1.83
C SER A 248 -11.06 -4.50 -1.34
N TYR A 249 -10.20 -4.56 -0.33
CA TYR A 249 -9.81 -5.77 0.39
C TYR A 249 -10.02 -5.61 1.91
N CYS A 250 -10.64 -4.51 2.36
CA CYS A 250 -10.84 -4.20 3.78
C CYS A 250 -12.18 -3.48 3.98
N SER A 251 -13.22 -4.20 4.39
CA SER A 251 -14.50 -3.59 4.73
C SER A 251 -14.39 -2.68 5.94
N THR A 252 -13.56 -3.02 6.94
CA THR A 252 -13.34 -2.17 8.12
C THR A 252 -12.82 -0.78 7.75
N CYS A 253 -12.01 -0.69 6.69
CA CYS A 253 -11.42 0.55 6.21
C CYS A 253 -12.41 1.34 5.36
N ASP A 254 -13.09 0.65 4.44
CA ASP A 254 -13.79 1.31 3.34
C ASP A 254 -15.33 1.28 3.44
N ALA A 255 -15.93 0.45 4.31
CA ALA A 255 -17.39 0.26 4.38
C ALA A 255 -18.17 1.56 4.58
N ALA A 256 -17.63 2.53 5.32
CA ALA A 256 -18.25 3.83 5.52
C ALA A 256 -18.46 4.62 4.22
N PHE A 257 -17.63 4.39 3.20
CA PHE A 257 -17.77 5.04 1.89
C PHE A 257 -18.85 4.39 1.00
N PHE A 258 -19.29 3.18 1.34
CA PHE A 258 -20.33 2.43 0.63
C PHE A 258 -21.70 2.51 1.32
N GLN A 259 -21.93 3.55 2.13
CA GLN A 259 -23.24 3.83 2.71
C GLN A 259 -24.31 3.97 1.63
N GLU A 260 -25.44 3.26 1.81
CA GLU A 260 -26.56 3.24 0.86
C GLU A 260 -26.20 2.70 -0.55
N ARG A 261 -25.06 2.02 -0.69
CA ARG A 261 -24.58 1.45 -1.96
C ARG A 261 -24.81 -0.05 -2.08
N THR A 262 -24.73 -0.57 -3.30
CA THR A 262 -24.78 -2.00 -3.58
C THR A 262 -23.36 -2.52 -3.85
N VAL A 263 -22.92 -3.51 -3.06
CA VAL A 263 -21.55 -4.05 -3.15
C VAL A 263 -21.55 -5.56 -3.36
N ILE A 264 -20.49 -6.05 -3.99
CA ILE A 264 -20.16 -7.48 -4.06
C ILE A 264 -19.09 -7.80 -3.02
N VAL A 265 -19.24 -8.92 -2.33
CA VAL A 265 -18.17 -9.57 -1.56
C VAL A 265 -17.90 -10.91 -2.23
N ALA A 266 -16.67 -11.18 -2.65
CA ALA A 266 -16.33 -12.42 -3.34
C ALA A 266 -15.26 -13.20 -2.59
N GLY A 267 -15.61 -14.35 -2.02
CA GLY A 267 -14.69 -15.18 -1.25
C GLY A 267 -15.31 -16.50 -0.79
N ASP A 268 -14.47 -17.46 -0.42
CA ASP A 268 -14.89 -18.81 0.00
C ASP A 268 -14.36 -19.20 1.39
N ASN A 269 -14.11 -18.23 2.26
CA ASN A 269 -13.53 -18.40 3.60
C ASN A 269 -14.31 -17.62 4.68
N GLU A 270 -13.96 -17.84 5.94
CA GLU A 270 -14.54 -17.15 7.11
C GLU A 270 -14.40 -15.63 7.04
N GLU A 271 -13.27 -15.12 6.54
CA GLU A 271 -13.02 -13.69 6.36
C GLU A 271 -14.09 -13.05 5.45
N ALA A 272 -14.39 -13.65 4.30
CA ALA A 272 -15.41 -13.13 3.40
C ALA A 272 -16.81 -13.04 4.05
N VAL A 273 -17.13 -13.99 4.94
CA VAL A 273 -18.39 -14.02 5.69
C VAL A 273 -18.44 -12.86 6.70
N HIS A 274 -17.41 -12.72 7.54
CA HIS A 274 -17.34 -11.62 8.52
C HIS A 274 -17.32 -10.22 7.86
N GLU A 275 -16.63 -10.09 6.73
CA GLU A 275 -16.55 -8.83 6.00
C GLU A 275 -17.90 -8.49 5.33
N ALA A 276 -18.61 -9.49 4.78
CA ALA A 276 -19.99 -9.30 4.30
C ALA A 276 -20.95 -8.90 5.43
N GLU A 277 -20.81 -9.50 6.62
CA GLU A 277 -21.62 -9.13 7.77
C GLU A 277 -21.34 -7.68 8.21
N THR A 278 -20.07 -7.27 8.20
CA THR A 278 -19.67 -5.89 8.50
C THR A 278 -20.28 -4.93 7.48
N LEU A 279 -20.14 -5.20 6.18
CA LEU A 279 -20.72 -4.37 5.10
C LEU A 279 -22.25 -4.27 5.19
N SER A 280 -22.94 -5.33 5.63
CA SER A 280 -24.40 -5.31 5.78
C SER A 280 -24.91 -4.24 6.75
N LYS A 281 -24.04 -3.70 7.62
CA LYS A 281 -24.39 -2.62 8.56
C LYS A 281 -24.36 -1.23 7.90
N PHE A 282 -23.73 -1.09 6.74
CA PHE A 282 -23.50 0.19 6.06
C PHE A 282 -24.17 0.23 4.69
N CYS A 283 -24.11 -0.86 3.93
CA CYS A 283 -24.54 -0.92 2.54
C CYS A 283 -26.04 -1.16 2.38
N LYS A 284 -26.61 -0.63 1.30
CA LYS A 284 -28.00 -0.87 0.90
C LYS A 284 -28.24 -2.34 0.51
N GLU A 285 -27.28 -2.95 -0.18
CA GLU A 285 -27.34 -4.37 -0.55
C GLU A 285 -25.92 -4.95 -0.60
N VAL A 286 -25.73 -6.13 -0.01
CA VAL A 286 -24.48 -6.91 -0.05
C VAL A 286 -24.73 -8.21 -0.78
N ARG A 287 -24.00 -8.43 -1.88
CA ARG A 287 -24.04 -9.68 -2.66
C ARG A 287 -22.81 -10.51 -2.34
N LEU A 288 -22.96 -11.56 -1.54
CA LEU A 288 -21.88 -12.49 -1.21
C LEU A 288 -21.79 -13.58 -2.27
N LEU A 289 -20.71 -13.59 -3.04
CA LEU A 289 -20.40 -14.61 -4.05
C LEU A 289 -19.44 -15.61 -3.44
N ILE A 290 -19.80 -16.89 -3.48
CA ILE A 290 -18.99 -18.03 -3.04
C ILE A 290 -18.54 -18.80 -4.28
N PRO A 291 -17.33 -18.54 -4.83
CA PRO A 291 -16.91 -19.03 -6.14
C PRO A 291 -16.95 -20.55 -6.31
N THR A 292 -16.51 -21.28 -5.30
CA THR A 292 -16.48 -22.75 -5.26
C THR A 292 -17.85 -23.35 -4.93
N GLY A 293 -18.77 -22.54 -4.40
CA GLY A 293 -20.05 -22.97 -3.83
C GLY A 293 -19.94 -23.61 -2.44
N ILE A 294 -18.72 -23.72 -1.89
CA ILE A 294 -18.44 -24.36 -0.60
C ILE A 294 -17.55 -23.41 0.21
N LEU A 295 -17.97 -23.07 1.43
CA LEU A 295 -17.14 -22.31 2.36
C LEU A 295 -16.05 -23.21 2.96
N LYS A 296 -14.85 -22.66 3.08
CA LYS A 296 -13.73 -23.27 3.81
C LYS A 296 -13.83 -22.89 5.28
N GLY A 297 -13.64 -23.87 6.15
CA GLY A 297 -13.75 -23.71 7.60
C GLY A 297 -15.14 -24.08 8.13
N ASP A 298 -15.30 -23.99 9.45
CA ASP A 298 -16.57 -24.23 10.15
C ASP A 298 -17.29 -22.90 10.36
N VAL A 299 -17.95 -22.42 9.29
CA VAL A 299 -18.53 -21.07 9.22
C VAL A 299 -20.02 -21.17 8.91
N ASP A 300 -20.84 -20.52 9.75
CA ASP A 300 -22.29 -20.49 9.61
C ASP A 300 -22.75 -19.26 8.80
N LEU A 301 -23.59 -19.49 7.80
CA LEU A 301 -24.20 -18.44 6.97
C LEU A 301 -25.55 -17.97 7.53
N SER A 302 -26.14 -18.65 8.50
CA SER A 302 -27.51 -18.41 8.98
C SER A 302 -27.74 -16.94 9.37
N THR A 303 -26.76 -16.32 10.03
CA THR A 303 -26.83 -14.92 10.45
C THR A 303 -26.85 -13.97 9.24
N LEU A 304 -26.05 -14.23 8.22
CA LEU A 304 -26.04 -13.46 6.97
C LEU A 304 -27.31 -13.68 6.15
N GLU A 305 -27.75 -14.93 6.01
CA GLU A 305 -28.95 -15.29 5.26
C GLU A 305 -30.23 -14.73 5.91
N SER A 306 -30.20 -14.45 7.22
CA SER A 306 -31.32 -13.80 7.92
C SER A 306 -31.45 -12.30 7.67
N LYS A 307 -30.46 -11.65 7.03
CA LYS A 307 -30.45 -10.21 6.78
C LYS A 307 -31.13 -9.88 5.45
N ASP A 308 -32.12 -9.00 5.49
CA ASP A 308 -32.91 -8.59 4.30
C ASP A 308 -32.07 -7.94 3.19
N ASN A 309 -30.95 -7.30 3.55
CA ASN A 309 -30.05 -6.63 2.60
C ASN A 309 -28.88 -7.49 2.13
N VAL A 310 -28.84 -8.78 2.46
CA VAL A 310 -27.78 -9.69 2.05
C VAL A 310 -28.33 -10.75 1.10
N LYS A 311 -27.63 -11.00 -0.01
CA LYS A 311 -27.94 -12.09 -0.95
C LYS A 311 -26.71 -12.96 -1.15
N VAL A 312 -26.87 -14.26 -0.96
CA VAL A 312 -25.79 -15.24 -1.09
C VAL A 312 -25.90 -15.98 -2.42
N TYR A 313 -24.81 -16.00 -3.18
CA TYR A 313 -24.71 -16.60 -4.52
C TYR A 313 -23.62 -17.67 -4.53
N LYS A 314 -24.02 -18.95 -4.58
CA LYS A 314 -23.10 -20.10 -4.62
C LYS A 314 -22.72 -20.43 -6.06
N LYS A 315 -21.42 -20.66 -6.30
CA LYS A 315 -20.82 -20.91 -7.62
C LYS A 315 -20.78 -19.71 -8.57
N TYR A 316 -20.94 -18.49 -8.02
CA TYR A 316 -20.85 -17.24 -8.78
C TYR A 316 -19.45 -16.65 -8.66
N ARG A 317 -18.91 -16.07 -9.74
CA ARG A 317 -17.53 -15.55 -9.79
C ARG A 317 -17.45 -14.21 -10.48
N VAL A 318 -16.71 -13.27 -9.92
CA VAL A 318 -16.31 -12.04 -10.62
C VAL A 318 -15.32 -12.40 -11.73
N LYS A 319 -15.59 -11.93 -12.95
CA LYS A 319 -14.71 -12.11 -14.13
C LYS A 319 -14.02 -10.83 -14.54
N GLU A 320 -14.75 -9.73 -14.50
CA GLU A 320 -14.27 -8.41 -14.89
C GLU A 320 -14.98 -7.34 -14.06
N ILE A 321 -14.24 -6.29 -13.72
CA ILE A 321 -14.73 -5.11 -13.01
C ILE A 321 -14.64 -3.95 -13.98
N VAL A 322 -15.74 -3.20 -14.13
CA VAL A 322 -15.89 -2.20 -15.20
C VAL A 322 -16.33 -0.87 -14.59
N GLY A 323 -15.76 0.20 -15.13
CA GLY A 323 -16.07 1.58 -14.76
C GLY A 323 -15.27 2.58 -15.60
N GLU A 324 -15.56 3.87 -15.48
CA GLU A 324 -14.72 4.92 -16.07
C GLU A 324 -13.75 5.48 -15.01
N ASN A 325 -14.29 6.09 -13.96
CA ASN A 325 -13.50 6.67 -12.87
C ASN A 325 -13.54 5.81 -11.60
N ASN A 326 -14.68 5.17 -11.33
CA ASN A 326 -14.92 4.26 -10.22
C ASN A 326 -15.64 3.01 -10.73
N VAL A 327 -15.73 1.96 -9.92
CA VAL A 327 -16.54 0.78 -10.22
C VAL A 327 -18.00 1.20 -10.45
N GLU A 328 -18.56 0.74 -11.57
CA GLU A 328 -19.97 0.93 -11.93
C GLU A 328 -20.67 -0.42 -12.12
N LYS A 329 -19.93 -1.43 -12.60
CA LYS A 329 -20.46 -2.75 -12.93
C LYS A 329 -19.43 -3.84 -12.68
N ALA A 330 -19.93 -5.06 -12.50
CA ALA A 330 -19.12 -6.26 -12.51
C ALA A 330 -19.72 -7.29 -13.48
N ILE A 331 -18.86 -7.96 -14.25
CA ILE A 331 -19.23 -9.10 -15.07
C ILE A 331 -19.11 -10.36 -14.20
N ILE A 332 -20.23 -10.99 -13.96
CA ILE A 332 -20.37 -12.14 -13.07
C ILE A 332 -20.62 -13.38 -13.91
N GLN A 333 -19.85 -14.44 -13.66
CA GLN A 333 -20.18 -15.77 -14.12
C GLN A 333 -21.14 -16.43 -13.13
N ASN A 334 -22.33 -16.80 -13.58
CA ASN A 334 -23.33 -17.49 -12.76
C ASN A 334 -23.02 -19.00 -12.62
N ASP A 335 -23.88 -19.73 -11.90
CA ASP A 335 -23.70 -21.16 -11.63
C ASP A 335 -23.89 -22.05 -12.87
N GLN A 336 -24.52 -21.55 -13.93
CA GLN A 336 -24.61 -22.17 -15.26
C GLN A 336 -23.43 -21.82 -16.18
N LYS A 337 -22.46 -21.04 -15.68
CA LYS A 337 -21.28 -20.52 -16.41
C LYS A 337 -21.58 -19.43 -17.43
N GLU A 338 -22.79 -18.87 -17.43
CA GLU A 338 -23.17 -17.74 -18.28
C GLU A 338 -22.66 -16.43 -17.67
N LEU A 339 -22.47 -15.41 -18.51
CA LEU A 339 -21.98 -14.10 -18.08
C LEU A 339 -23.16 -13.14 -17.94
N GLU A 340 -23.23 -12.50 -16.78
CA GLU A 340 -24.20 -11.47 -16.44
C GLU A 340 -23.49 -10.17 -16.10
N THR A 341 -24.14 -9.03 -16.38
CA THR A 341 -23.63 -7.72 -15.98
C THR A 341 -24.47 -7.21 -14.81
N TRP A 342 -23.82 -6.96 -13.69
CA TRP A 342 -24.47 -6.45 -12.48
C TRP A 342 -24.01 -5.02 -12.21
N ASP A 343 -24.97 -4.09 -12.07
CA ASP A 343 -24.67 -2.75 -11.57
C ASP A 343 -24.34 -2.83 -10.08
N VAL A 344 -23.17 -2.33 -9.71
CA VAL A 344 -22.61 -2.34 -8.35
C VAL A 344 -21.70 -1.13 -8.16
N ASP A 345 -21.66 -0.59 -6.95
CA ASP A 345 -20.80 0.55 -6.62
C ASP A 345 -19.41 0.10 -6.14
N GLY A 346 -19.27 -1.17 -5.70
CA GLY A 346 -18.00 -1.70 -5.22
C GLY A 346 -17.90 -3.21 -5.18
N VAL A 347 -16.65 -3.70 -5.16
CA VAL A 347 -16.29 -5.13 -5.15
C VAL A 347 -15.21 -5.36 -4.09
N PHE A 348 -15.51 -6.20 -3.11
CA PHE A 348 -14.61 -6.61 -2.04
C PHE A 348 -14.12 -8.04 -2.32
N LEU A 349 -12.81 -8.23 -2.43
CA LEU A 349 -12.22 -9.50 -2.89
C LEU A 349 -11.49 -10.24 -1.77
N TYR A 350 -11.95 -11.45 -1.45
CA TYR A 350 -11.39 -12.39 -0.45
C TYR A 350 -11.26 -13.80 -1.05
N LEU A 351 -10.79 -13.90 -2.30
CA LEU A 351 -10.82 -15.11 -3.14
C LEU A 351 -9.73 -16.14 -2.84
N ALA A 352 -8.61 -15.67 -2.31
CA ALA A 352 -7.54 -16.48 -1.78
C ALA A 352 -7.02 -15.65 -0.62
N GLY A 353 -7.31 -16.08 0.61
CA GLY A 353 -6.92 -15.34 1.81
C GLY A 353 -5.50 -14.81 1.72
N MET A 354 -5.24 -13.67 2.35
CA MET A 354 -3.92 -13.05 2.30
C MET A 354 -2.85 -14.05 2.72
N LYS A 355 -1.79 -14.20 1.91
CA LYS A 355 -0.64 -15.02 2.28
C LYS A 355 0.52 -14.13 2.71
N PRO A 356 1.18 -14.45 3.81
CA PRO A 356 2.33 -13.68 4.28
C PRO A 356 3.53 -13.93 3.36
N GLY A 357 4.34 -12.90 3.13
CA GLY A 357 5.49 -12.95 2.23
C GLY A 357 6.70 -13.73 2.77
N THR A 358 6.51 -14.92 3.33
CA THR A 358 7.47 -15.60 4.22
C THR A 358 8.24 -16.75 3.57
N ASP A 359 8.06 -17.01 2.28
CA ASP A 359 8.66 -18.16 1.59
C ASP A 359 10.20 -18.21 1.68
N PHE A 360 10.85 -17.05 1.69
CA PHE A 360 12.30 -16.92 1.83
C PHE A 360 12.83 -17.50 3.16
N LEU A 361 11.98 -17.63 4.19
CA LEU A 361 12.35 -18.19 5.49
C LEU A 361 12.51 -19.71 5.46
N LYS A 362 11.85 -20.40 4.53
CA LYS A 362 11.84 -21.88 4.46
C LYS A 362 11.57 -22.51 5.85
N GLY A 363 12.58 -23.10 6.49
CA GLY A 363 12.49 -23.70 7.83
C GLY A 363 13.24 -22.93 8.93
N ALA A 364 13.70 -21.69 8.66
CA ALA A 364 14.49 -20.91 9.61
C ALA A 364 13.72 -20.53 10.88
N VAL A 365 12.39 -20.40 10.78
CA VAL A 365 11.48 -20.18 11.91
C VAL A 365 10.23 -21.05 11.77
N LYS A 366 9.54 -21.34 12.88
CA LYS A 366 8.25 -22.03 12.86
C LYS A 366 7.18 -21.19 12.18
N ARG A 367 6.38 -21.84 11.33
CA ARG A 367 5.27 -21.25 10.60
C ARG A 367 4.09 -22.21 10.57
N ASP A 368 2.88 -21.68 10.53
CA ASP A 368 1.67 -22.48 10.33
C ASP A 368 1.55 -23.00 8.88
N SER A 369 0.52 -23.82 8.63
CA SER A 369 0.29 -24.44 7.31
C SER A 369 -0.05 -23.44 6.20
N GLU A 370 -0.42 -22.21 6.54
CA GLU A 370 -0.71 -21.13 5.58
C GLU A 370 0.47 -20.17 5.40
N GLY A 371 1.56 -20.37 6.16
CA GLY A 371 2.82 -19.63 6.06
C GLY A 371 2.97 -18.48 7.06
N TYR A 372 2.03 -18.27 7.97
CA TYR A 372 2.16 -17.23 9.01
C TYR A 372 3.20 -17.64 10.04
N ILE A 373 3.96 -16.66 10.53
CA ILE A 373 5.04 -16.92 11.49
C ILE A 373 4.45 -17.08 12.89
N ASP A 374 4.86 -18.15 13.58
CA ASP A 374 4.51 -18.39 14.98
C ASP A 374 5.37 -17.49 15.87
N VAL A 375 4.72 -16.76 16.77
CA VAL A 375 5.37 -15.86 17.73
C VAL A 375 4.79 -15.99 19.13
N ASP A 376 5.57 -15.64 20.14
CA ASP A 376 5.09 -15.47 21.51
C ASP A 376 4.48 -14.08 21.75
N GLU A 377 4.07 -13.80 22.99
CA GLU A 377 3.46 -12.51 23.40
C GLU A 377 4.41 -11.31 23.22
N SER A 378 5.72 -11.55 23.17
CA SER A 378 6.74 -10.53 22.91
C SER A 378 7.09 -10.40 21.42
N LEU A 379 6.32 -11.07 20.55
CA LEU A 379 6.53 -11.17 19.11
C LEU A 379 7.83 -11.88 18.71
N GLN A 380 8.47 -12.59 19.64
CA GLN A 380 9.65 -13.37 19.35
C GLN A 380 9.23 -14.68 18.68
N THR A 381 9.94 -15.05 17.61
CA THR A 381 9.72 -16.30 16.90
C THR A 381 10.31 -17.49 17.67
N SER A 382 10.32 -18.67 17.06
CA SER A 382 11.03 -19.84 17.57
C SER A 382 12.55 -19.67 17.70
N VAL A 383 13.13 -18.58 17.18
CA VAL A 383 14.57 -18.29 17.24
C VAL A 383 14.81 -16.99 18.02
N ALA A 384 15.70 -17.05 19.00
CA ALA A 384 16.06 -15.89 19.82
C ALA A 384 16.66 -14.76 18.98
N GLY A 385 16.21 -13.53 19.23
CA GLY A 385 16.64 -12.34 18.47
C GLY A 385 15.96 -12.18 17.11
N ILE A 386 15.06 -13.10 16.73
CA ILE A 386 14.23 -12.99 15.54
C ILE A 386 12.79 -12.74 15.97
N PHE A 387 12.23 -11.63 15.50
CA PHE A 387 10.88 -11.18 15.79
C PHE A 387 10.03 -11.16 14.51
N ALA A 388 8.72 -11.26 14.62
CA ALA A 388 7.81 -11.10 13.50
C ALA A 388 6.51 -10.42 13.92
N GLY A 389 5.94 -9.58 13.05
CA GLY A 389 4.82 -8.73 13.43
C GLY A 389 4.10 -8.09 12.24
N GLY A 390 3.01 -7.40 12.54
CA GLY A 390 2.03 -6.99 11.55
C GLY A 390 1.42 -8.20 10.87
N ASP A 391 1.12 -8.07 9.58
CA ASP A 391 0.35 -9.11 8.89
C ASP A 391 1.16 -10.37 8.54
N ALA A 392 2.45 -10.42 8.87
CA ALA A 392 3.30 -11.61 8.71
C ALA A 392 3.00 -12.73 9.72
N ARG A 393 2.31 -12.42 10.83
CA ARG A 393 1.82 -13.39 11.83
C ARG A 393 0.30 -13.51 11.76
N ARG A 394 -0.26 -14.60 12.29
CA ARG A 394 -1.71 -14.77 12.34
C ARG A 394 -2.30 -13.85 13.41
N THR A 395 -3.22 -12.99 13.00
CA THR A 395 -3.98 -12.11 13.89
C THR A 395 -5.42 -12.09 13.41
N PRO A 396 -6.41 -12.01 14.33
CA PRO A 396 -7.81 -11.85 13.94
C PRO A 396 -8.10 -10.46 13.35
N ILE A 397 -7.20 -9.48 13.56
CA ILE A 397 -7.39 -8.10 13.14
C ILE A 397 -6.14 -7.64 12.38
N LYS A 398 -6.34 -7.10 11.18
CA LYS A 398 -5.32 -6.66 10.22
C LYS A 398 -5.44 -5.15 10.01
N GLN A 399 -4.71 -4.35 10.81
CA GLN A 399 -4.84 -2.89 10.83
C GLN A 399 -3.49 -2.21 10.96
N ALA A 400 -3.34 -1.03 10.34
CA ALA A 400 -2.07 -0.28 10.35
C ALA A 400 -1.61 0.11 11.77
N VAL A 401 -2.53 0.49 12.64
CA VAL A 401 -2.22 0.83 14.05
C VAL A 401 -1.72 -0.37 14.83
N LEU A 402 -2.30 -1.56 14.61
CA LEU A 402 -1.84 -2.80 15.26
C LEU A 402 -0.50 -3.25 14.71
N SER A 403 -0.29 -3.14 13.39
CA SER A 403 1.01 -3.37 12.77
C SER A 403 2.07 -2.45 13.35
N ALA A 404 1.78 -1.15 13.50
CA ALA A 404 2.70 -0.20 14.11
C ALA A 404 3.00 -0.54 15.59
N ALA A 405 2.00 -0.98 16.35
CA ALA A 405 2.20 -1.44 17.73
C ALA A 405 3.13 -2.67 17.80
N ASP A 406 2.93 -3.64 16.90
CA ASP A 406 3.80 -4.81 16.79
C ASP A 406 5.26 -4.40 16.50
N GLY A 407 5.45 -3.40 15.62
CA GLY A 407 6.77 -2.84 15.35
C GLY A 407 7.47 -2.28 16.60
N ALA A 408 6.73 -1.51 17.41
CA ALA A 408 7.26 -0.97 18.65
C ALA A 408 7.65 -2.08 19.64
N ILE A 409 6.80 -3.10 19.81
CA ILE A 409 7.06 -4.25 20.69
C ILE A 409 8.33 -4.99 20.22
N ALA A 410 8.44 -5.28 18.93
CA ALA A 410 9.58 -5.99 18.36
C ALA A 410 10.89 -5.21 18.51
N ALA A 411 10.87 -3.88 18.32
CA ALA A 411 12.06 -3.05 18.50
C ALA A 411 12.56 -3.03 19.96
N LEU A 412 11.65 -3.03 20.94
CA LEU A 412 12.02 -3.14 22.36
C LEU A 412 12.57 -4.53 22.70
N GLY A 413 11.99 -5.58 22.12
CA GLY A 413 12.51 -6.94 22.19
C GLY A 413 13.93 -7.05 21.62
N ALA A 414 14.16 -6.45 20.45
CA ALA A 414 15.46 -6.39 19.80
C ALA A 414 16.47 -5.59 20.65
N ASP A 415 16.10 -4.45 21.21
CA ASP A 415 16.96 -3.67 22.13
C ASP A 415 17.40 -4.50 23.34
N LYS A 416 16.47 -5.25 23.95
CA LYS A 416 16.79 -6.19 25.04
C LYS A 416 17.79 -7.25 24.58
N HIS A 417 17.55 -7.86 23.41
CA HIS A 417 18.38 -8.92 22.86
C HIS A 417 19.80 -8.42 22.55
N VAL A 418 19.91 -7.34 21.78
CA VAL A 418 21.18 -6.72 21.37
C VAL A 418 22.01 -6.28 22.57
N ASN A 419 21.38 -5.68 23.57
CA ASN A 419 22.06 -5.24 24.79
C ASN A 419 22.18 -6.32 25.87
N LYS A 420 21.84 -7.59 25.56
CA LYS A 420 21.93 -8.76 26.45
C LYS A 420 21.28 -8.54 27.82
N ARG A 421 20.15 -7.84 27.84
CA ARG A 421 19.43 -7.53 29.09
C ARG A 421 18.58 -8.73 29.52
N SER A 422 18.54 -8.99 30.83
CA SER A 422 17.72 -10.08 31.39
C SER A 422 16.21 -9.81 31.25
N GLN A 423 15.78 -8.55 31.32
CA GLN A 423 14.38 -8.15 31.26
C GLN A 423 14.18 -6.90 30.39
N LEU A 424 12.97 -6.74 29.85
CA LEU A 424 12.54 -5.48 29.25
C LEU A 424 12.42 -4.42 30.34
N ARG A 425 12.87 -3.20 30.03
CA ARG A 425 12.64 -2.05 30.93
C ARG A 425 11.26 -1.48 30.63
N PRO A 426 10.41 -1.27 31.65
CA PRO A 426 9.14 -0.57 31.46
C PRO A 426 9.38 0.80 30.81
N GLN A 427 8.61 1.09 29.76
CA GLN A 427 8.52 2.42 29.16
C GLN A 427 7.07 2.88 29.31
N TYR A 428 6.89 4.09 29.84
CA TYR A 428 5.58 4.66 30.11
C TYR A 428 5.21 5.63 28.98
N SER A 429 3.96 5.52 28.51
CA SER A 429 3.34 6.37 27.48
C SER A 429 2.91 7.74 28.00
#